data_AF-A0A060CGD2-F1
#
_entry.id   AF-A0A060CGD2-F1
#
_cell.length_a   1.000
_cell.length_b   1.000
_cell.length_c   1.000
_cell.angle_alpha   90.00
_cell.angle_beta   90.00
_cell.angle_gamma   90.00
#
_symmetry.space_group_name_H-M   'P 1'
#
loop_
_entity.id
_entity.type
_entity.pdbx_description
1 polymer ?
#
loop_
_entity_poly.entity_id
_entity_poly.type
_entity_poly.pdbx_seq_one_letter_code
_entity_poly.pdbx_strand_id
1 'polypeptide(L)'
;IDTENFPAASHHSRRRCVRWAEIRAVVRVERAHRSSRWVREHPDWFIDIGKDFLLLDLSLREAQDACIDLMTRTVHEVGAGWVKLDFNFGPRLFWEASDPGGGKQFTYTAGLYRVLDEFFRLCPDVIMECCASGG
;
A
#
# COMPACT_ATOMS: atom_id res chain seq x y z
N ILE A 1 -8.17 -3.33 -2.97
CA ILE A 1 -7.10 -4.00 -2.20
C ILE A 1 -7.64 -5.36 -1.83
N ASP A 2 -7.02 -6.40 -2.36
CA ASP A 2 -7.50 -7.76 -2.22
C ASP A 2 -6.96 -8.34 -0.91
N THR A 3 -7.79 -8.27 0.14
CA THR A 3 -7.48 -8.81 1.47
C THR A 3 -7.73 -10.33 1.54
N GLU A 4 -8.13 -10.99 0.44
CA GLU A 4 -8.54 -12.40 0.46
C GLU A 4 -7.40 -13.41 0.62
N ASN A 5 -6.15 -12.97 0.79
CA ASN A 5 -5.00 -13.85 0.99
C ASN A 5 -4.37 -13.80 2.39
N PHE A 6 -5.04 -13.24 3.40
CA PHE A 6 -4.53 -13.26 4.78
C PHE A 6 -5.10 -14.47 5.54
N PRO A 7 -4.32 -15.55 5.77
CA PRO A 7 -4.75 -16.62 6.67
C PRO A 7 -4.90 -16.04 8.09
N ALA A 8 -6.02 -16.35 8.74
CA ALA A 8 -6.31 -15.93 10.10
C ALA A 8 -5.24 -16.46 11.07
N ALA A 9 -4.46 -15.56 11.68
CA ALA A 9 -3.47 -15.92 12.69
C ALA A 9 -4.18 -16.20 14.02
N SER A 10 -3.94 -17.39 14.58
CA SER A 10 -4.47 -17.81 15.88
C SER A 10 -3.72 -17.14 17.04
N HIS A 11 -4.46 -16.54 17.97
CA HIS A 11 -3.91 -15.86 19.14
C HIS A 11 -3.35 -16.84 20.19
N HIS A 12 -2.02 -16.93 20.35
CA HIS A 12 -1.45 -17.29 21.66
C HIS A 12 -0.02 -16.82 21.93
N SER A 13 0.14 -16.28 23.14
CA SER A 13 1.36 -16.08 23.95
C SER A 13 2.19 -14.80 23.78
N ARG A 14 2.02 -13.92 24.79
CA ARG A 14 2.93 -12.83 25.17
C ARG A 14 4.22 -13.40 25.78
N ARG A 15 5.38 -13.23 25.14
CA ARG A 15 6.70 -13.15 25.80
C ARG A 15 7.64 -12.24 25.00
N ARG A 16 8.24 -11.27 25.70
CA ARG A 16 9.33 -10.41 25.20
C ARG A 16 10.58 -11.27 25.00
N CYS A 17 10.87 -11.55 23.74
CA CYS A 17 12.16 -11.94 23.20
C CYS A 17 12.10 -11.48 21.74
N VAL A 18 13.20 -11.06 21.13
CA VAL A 18 13.26 -10.55 19.75
C VAL A 18 12.76 -11.66 18.79
N ARG A 19 11.45 -11.76 18.61
CA ARG A 19 10.79 -12.60 17.62
C ARG A 19 10.77 -11.73 16.38
N TRP A 20 11.71 -11.97 15.48
CA TRP A 20 11.45 -11.76 14.07
C TRP A 20 10.15 -12.51 13.79
N ALA A 21 9.02 -11.83 13.74
CA ALA A 21 7.76 -12.52 13.56
C ALA A 21 7.83 -13.22 12.21
N GLU A 22 7.72 -14.55 12.22
CA GLU A 22 7.80 -15.43 11.04
C GLU A 22 6.67 -15.16 10.04
N ILE A 23 5.67 -14.38 10.45
CA ILE A 23 4.50 -14.01 9.66
C ILE A 23 4.89 -12.93 8.65
N ARG A 24 4.75 -13.29 7.37
CA ARG A 24 5.02 -12.46 6.21
C ARG A 24 3.71 -12.01 5.59
N ALA A 25 3.59 -10.72 5.30
CA ALA A 25 2.46 -10.14 4.57
C ALA A 25 2.92 -9.59 3.22
N VAL A 26 2.12 -9.79 2.17
CA VAL A 26 2.31 -9.08 0.88
C VAL A 26 1.24 -8.01 0.77
N VAL A 27 1.66 -6.77 0.58
CA VAL A 27 0.77 -5.62 0.51
C VAL A 27 0.91 -4.96 -0.86
N ARG A 28 -0.24 -4.69 -1.49
CA ARG A 28 -0.39 -3.99 -2.78
C ARG A 28 -1.40 -2.87 -2.58
N VAL A 29 -0.92 -1.65 -2.30
CA VAL A 29 -1.76 -0.52 -1.88
C VAL A 29 -2.06 0.44 -3.02
N GLU A 30 -1.21 0.45 -4.03
CA GLU A 30 -1.20 1.43 -5.10
C GLU A 30 -2.26 1.15 -6.16
N ARG A 31 -2.86 -0.05 -6.14
CA ARG A 31 -3.82 -0.50 -7.15
C ARG A 31 -5.09 -1.03 -6.52
N ALA A 32 -6.23 -0.61 -7.07
CA ALA A 32 -7.53 -1.13 -6.69
C ALA A 32 -8.32 -1.57 -7.92
N HIS A 33 -8.98 -2.72 -7.82
CA HIS A 33 -9.97 -3.13 -8.82
C HIS A 33 -11.17 -2.18 -8.77
N ARG A 34 -11.75 -1.85 -9.93
CA ARG A 34 -12.91 -0.94 -10.06
C ARG A 34 -14.08 -1.31 -9.16
N SER A 35 -14.32 -2.60 -8.94
CA SER A 35 -15.41 -3.08 -8.07
C SER A 35 -15.09 -3.01 -6.58
N SER A 36 -13.85 -2.67 -6.20
CA SER A 36 -13.45 -2.66 -4.80
C SER A 36 -14.20 -1.60 -3.99
N ARG A 37 -14.31 -1.83 -2.68
CA ARG A 37 -14.98 -0.91 -1.77
C ARG A 37 -14.40 0.50 -1.82
N TRP A 38 -13.07 0.64 -1.79
CA TRP A 38 -12.40 1.94 -1.84
C TRP A 38 -12.73 2.73 -3.09
N VAL A 39 -12.74 2.09 -4.27
CA VAL A 39 -13.08 2.79 -5.52
C VAL A 39 -14.55 3.25 -5.53
N ARG A 40 -15.44 2.51 -4.87
CA ARG A 40 -16.86 2.91 -4.75
C ARG A 40 -17.08 4.04 -3.75
N GLU A 41 -16.37 4.01 -2.62
CA GLU A 41 -16.52 4.98 -1.53
C GLU A 41 -15.73 6.27 -1.78
N HIS A 42 -14.56 6.16 -2.42
CA HIS A 42 -13.62 7.26 -2.68
C HIS A 42 -13.11 7.21 -4.13
N PRO A 43 -13.99 7.34 -5.15
CA PRO A 43 -13.57 7.31 -6.55
C PRO A 43 -12.59 8.44 -6.91
N ASP A 44 -12.66 9.56 -6.17
CA ASP A 44 -11.80 10.74 -6.29
C ASP A 44 -10.33 10.47 -5.90
N TRP A 45 -10.07 9.42 -5.13
CA TRP A 45 -8.70 9.03 -4.78
C TRP A 45 -7.99 8.25 -5.88
N PHE A 46 -8.66 7.93 -6.99
CA PHE A 46 -8.10 7.05 -8.00
C PHE A 46 -8.01 7.72 -9.37
N ILE A 47 -6.90 7.48 -10.06
CA ILE A 47 -6.76 7.82 -11.48
C ILE A 47 -7.38 6.68 -12.29
N ASP A 48 -8.45 7.00 -13.01
CA ASP A 48 -9.18 6.08 -13.86
C ASP A 48 -8.90 6.35 -15.34
N ILE A 49 -8.40 5.33 -16.04
CA ILE A 49 -8.16 5.36 -17.49
C ILE A 49 -9.05 4.35 -18.25
N GLY A 50 -10.17 3.93 -17.65
CA GLY A 50 -11.11 2.98 -18.26
C GLY A 50 -10.67 1.53 -18.24
N LYS A 51 -9.76 1.16 -17.32
CA LYS A 51 -9.29 -0.23 -17.11
C LYS A 51 -9.97 -0.86 -15.89
N ASP A 52 -9.76 -2.16 -15.71
CA ASP A 52 -10.28 -2.92 -14.56
C ASP A 52 -9.62 -2.52 -13.25
N PHE A 53 -8.35 -2.09 -13.32
CA PHE A 53 -7.58 -1.63 -12.19
C PHE A 53 -7.23 -0.15 -12.33
N LEU A 54 -7.44 0.58 -11.24
CA LEU A 54 -7.15 2.01 -11.11
C LEU A 54 -5.92 2.22 -10.23
N LEU A 55 -5.23 3.34 -10.43
CA LEU A 55 -4.07 3.76 -9.63
C LEU A 55 -4.54 4.66 -8.49
N LEU A 56 -4.18 4.34 -7.25
CA LEU A 56 -4.40 5.23 -6.10
C LEU A 56 -3.54 6.49 -6.28
N ASP A 57 -4.13 7.68 -6.27
CA ASP A 57 -3.41 8.94 -6.45
C ASP A 57 -2.70 9.34 -5.16
N LEU A 58 -1.45 8.89 -5.01
CA LEU A 58 -0.61 9.27 -3.87
C LEU A 58 -0.17 10.74 -3.89
N SER A 59 -0.57 11.56 -4.87
CA SER A 59 -0.41 13.02 -4.75
C SER A 59 -1.45 13.65 -3.79
N LEU A 60 -2.52 12.92 -3.43
CA LEU A 60 -3.55 13.36 -2.49
C LEU A 60 -3.22 12.95 -1.07
N ARG A 61 -3.40 13.87 -0.11
CA ARG A 61 -3.04 13.63 1.29
C ARG A 61 -3.97 12.61 1.95
N GLU A 62 -5.25 12.66 1.62
CA GLU A 62 -6.28 11.77 2.12
C GLU A 62 -6.02 10.32 1.69
N ALA A 63 -5.61 10.12 0.44
CA ALA A 63 -5.21 8.82 -0.08
C ALA A 63 -3.95 8.27 0.61
N GLN A 64 -2.97 9.13 0.89
CA GLN A 64 -1.77 8.77 1.65
C GLN A 64 -2.13 8.34 3.08
N ASP A 65 -2.92 9.14 3.80
CA ASP A 65 -3.29 8.87 5.19
C ASP A 65 -4.11 7.57 5.29
N ALA A 66 -5.04 7.33 4.36
CA ALA A 66 -5.77 6.07 4.28
C ALA A 66 -4.85 4.87 3.99
N CYS A 67 -3.86 5.04 3.12
CA CYS A 67 -2.86 4.02 2.81
C CYS A 67 -2.01 3.66 4.04
N ILE A 68 -1.52 4.68 4.76
CA ILE A 68 -0.76 4.51 6.01
C ILE A 68 -1.59 3.74 7.02
N ASP A 69 -2.83 4.18 7.27
CA ASP A 69 -3.73 3.52 8.23
C ASP A 69 -3.98 2.06 7.87
N LEU A 70 -4.22 1.76 6.59
CA LEU A 70 -4.42 0.39 6.15
C LEU A 70 -3.18 -0.46 6.39
N MET A 71 -2.01 -0.01 5.96
CA MET A 71 -0.75 -0.76 6.11
C MET A 71 -0.44 -1.03 7.59
N THR A 72 -0.55 0.01 8.43
CA THR A 72 -0.31 -0.09 9.87
C THR A 72 -1.32 -1.03 10.53
N ARG A 73 -2.63 -0.88 10.24
CA ARG A 73 -3.66 -1.78 10.80
C ARG A 73 -3.43 -3.22 10.37
N THR A 74 -3.18 -3.50 9.09
CA THR A 74 -2.94 -4.87 8.59
C THR A 74 -1.76 -5.52 9.29
N VAL A 75 -0.63 -4.81 9.43
CA VAL A 75 0.56 -5.33 10.12
C VAL A 75 0.27 -5.68 11.57
N HIS A 76 -0.43 -4.81 12.30
CA HIS A 76 -0.77 -5.04 13.70
C HIS A 76 -1.81 -6.17 13.87
N GLU A 77 -2.83 -6.22 13.01
CA GLU A 77 -3.87 -7.25 13.04
C GLU A 77 -3.28 -8.64 12.74
N VAL A 78 -2.37 -8.73 11.77
CA VAL A 78 -1.69 -9.98 11.38
C VAL A 78 -0.54 -10.35 12.33
N GLY A 79 0.05 -9.37 13.01
CA GLY A 79 1.29 -9.55 13.77
C GLY A 79 2.51 -9.78 12.88
N ALA A 80 2.53 -9.17 11.69
CA ALA A 80 3.60 -9.33 10.72
C ALA A 80 4.86 -8.55 11.15
N GLY A 81 6.01 -9.23 11.19
CA GLY A 81 7.32 -8.59 11.42
C GLY A 81 8.05 -8.30 10.11
N TRP A 82 7.52 -8.81 9.01
CA TRP A 82 8.06 -8.62 7.67
C TRP A 82 6.92 -8.38 6.68
N VAL A 83 7.07 -7.35 5.84
CA VAL A 83 6.13 -6.96 4.80
C VAL A 83 6.85 -6.90 3.47
N LYS A 84 6.29 -7.53 2.44
CA LYS A 84 6.65 -7.25 1.05
C LYS A 84 5.72 -6.19 0.49
N LEU A 85 6.27 -5.04 0.14
CA LEU A 85 5.56 -4.03 -0.64
C LEU A 85 5.83 -4.28 -2.12
N ASP A 86 4.78 -4.60 -2.86
CA ASP A 86 4.89 -5.09 -4.23
C ASP A 86 4.20 -4.16 -5.23
N PHE A 87 4.98 -3.56 -6.13
CA PHE A 87 4.57 -2.59 -7.14
C PHE A 87 4.69 -3.17 -8.56
N ASN A 88 3.88 -4.19 -8.85
CA ASN A 88 3.83 -4.89 -10.14
C ASN A 88 3.00 -4.17 -11.20
N PHE A 89 3.27 -2.89 -11.44
CA PHE A 89 2.47 -2.09 -12.35
C PHE A 89 3.22 -0.96 -13.04
N GLY A 90 2.81 -0.63 -14.27
CA GLY A 90 3.31 0.51 -15.03
C GLY A 90 2.40 1.74 -14.86
N PRO A 91 2.68 2.67 -13.94
CA PRO A 91 1.80 3.81 -13.65
C PRO A 91 1.86 4.92 -14.72
N ARG A 92 2.80 4.84 -15.67
CA ARG A 92 3.04 5.89 -16.67
C ARG A 92 1.78 6.33 -17.41
N LEU A 93 0.95 5.39 -17.87
CA LEU A 93 -0.29 5.71 -18.59
C LEU A 93 -1.30 6.49 -17.74
N PHE A 94 -1.27 6.30 -16.42
CA PHE A 94 -2.15 6.99 -15.47
C PHE A 94 -1.66 8.41 -15.23
N TRP A 95 -0.35 8.58 -15.06
CA TRP A 95 0.25 9.90 -14.92
C TRP A 95 0.05 10.73 -16.19
N GLU A 96 0.30 10.17 -17.38
CA GLU A 96 0.08 10.85 -18.66
C GLU A 96 -1.39 11.24 -18.87
N ALA A 97 -2.34 10.41 -18.44
CA ALA A 97 -3.76 10.70 -18.56
C ALA A 97 -4.25 11.77 -17.58
N SER A 98 -3.67 11.84 -16.37
CA SER A 98 -4.08 12.79 -15.33
C SER A 98 -3.35 14.12 -15.37
N ASP A 99 -2.11 14.13 -15.86
CA ASP A 99 -1.26 15.32 -15.99
C ASP A 99 -0.33 15.19 -17.20
N PRO A 100 -0.73 15.70 -18.38
CA PRO A 100 0.12 15.73 -19.56
C PRO A 100 1.42 16.53 -19.37
N GLY A 101 1.51 17.38 -18.34
CA GLY A 101 2.72 18.16 -18.00
C GLY A 101 3.79 17.35 -17.25
N GLY A 102 3.47 16.12 -16.81
CA GLY A 102 4.43 15.20 -16.19
C GLY A 102 4.78 15.46 -14.72
N GLY A 103 4.24 16.52 -14.10
CA GLY A 103 4.45 16.82 -12.68
C GLY A 103 3.83 15.80 -11.73
N LYS A 104 2.79 15.08 -12.18
CA LYS A 104 2.12 14.03 -11.41
C LYS A 104 3.07 12.92 -10.98
N GLN A 105 4.04 12.53 -11.82
CA GLN A 105 5.02 11.51 -11.43
C GLN A 105 5.81 11.95 -10.19
N PHE A 106 6.30 13.20 -10.16
CA PHE A 106 7.06 13.72 -9.03
C PHE A 106 6.21 13.78 -7.74
N THR A 107 5.01 14.35 -7.83
CA THR A 107 4.12 14.51 -6.67
C THR A 107 3.64 13.16 -6.14
N TYR A 108 3.34 12.20 -7.02
CA TYR A 108 3.04 10.82 -6.65
C TYR A 108 4.21 10.18 -5.90
N THR A 109 5.42 10.27 -6.45
CA THR A 109 6.62 9.67 -5.83
C THR A 109 6.93 10.31 -4.47
N ALA A 110 6.79 11.62 -4.33
CA ALA A 110 6.93 12.31 -3.05
C ALA A 110 5.89 11.82 -2.02
N GLY A 111 4.64 11.62 -2.45
CA GLY A 111 3.59 11.06 -1.63
C GLY A 111 3.85 9.62 -1.19
N LEU A 112 4.37 8.77 -2.09
CA LEU A 112 4.80 7.42 -1.75
C LEU A 112 5.88 7.44 -0.66
N TYR A 113 6.91 8.27 -0.80
CA TYR A 113 7.95 8.37 0.22
C TYR A 113 7.39 8.82 1.57
N ARG A 114 6.44 9.75 1.59
CA ARG A 114 5.75 10.13 2.81
C ARG A 114 5.02 8.94 3.45
N VAL A 115 4.30 8.14 2.66
CA VAL A 115 3.61 6.94 3.16
C VAL A 115 4.60 5.98 3.81
N LEU A 116 5.75 5.75 3.17
CA LEU A 116 6.81 4.88 3.69
C LEU A 116 7.42 5.43 4.97
N ASP A 117 7.77 6.71 5.01
CA ASP A 117 8.35 7.37 6.18
C ASP A 117 7.43 7.29 7.40
N GLU A 118 6.13 7.59 7.21
CA GLU A 118 5.14 7.50 8.29
C GLU A 118 4.91 6.05 8.71
N PHE A 119 4.87 5.11 7.76
CA PHE A 119 4.74 3.69 8.07
C PHE A 119 5.91 3.21 8.95
N PHE A 120 7.16 3.51 8.59
CA PHE A 120 8.32 3.12 9.41
C PHE A 120 8.36 3.84 10.76
N ARG A 121 7.86 5.08 10.83
CA ARG A 121 7.71 5.79 12.11
C ARG A 121 6.71 5.10 13.04
N LEU A 122 5.62 4.57 12.49
CA LEU A 122 4.56 3.89 13.25
C LEU A 122 4.89 2.42 13.55
N CYS A 123 5.64 1.77 12.65
CA CYS A 123 5.99 0.35 12.69
C CYS A 123 7.51 0.12 12.64
N PRO A 124 8.31 0.65 13.59
CA PRO A 124 9.77 0.67 13.51
C PRO A 124 10.42 -0.72 13.56
N ASP A 125 9.72 -1.71 14.11
CA ASP A 125 10.22 -3.09 14.25
C ASP A 125 9.93 -3.96 13.01
N VAL A 126 9.25 -3.42 11.99
CA VAL A 126 8.87 -4.16 10.78
C VAL A 126 9.96 -4.04 9.72
N ILE A 127 10.38 -5.17 9.16
CA ILE A 127 11.20 -5.18 7.95
C ILE A 127 10.29 -5.04 6.73
N MET A 128 10.61 -4.12 5.82
CA MET A 128 9.97 -4.05 4.51
C MET A 128 10.92 -4.50 3.39
N GLU A 129 10.49 -5.46 2.59
CA GLU A 129 11.07 -5.76 1.29
C GLU A 129 10.28 -5.01 0.20
N CYS A 130 10.92 -4.06 -0.47
CA CYS A 130 10.32 -3.43 -1.65
C CYS A 130 10.56 -4.31 -2.87
N CYS A 131 9.55 -4.43 -3.74
CA CYS A 131 9.62 -5.21 -4.96
C CYS A 131 8.83 -4.52 -6.07
N ALA A 132 9.37 -4.44 -7.27
CA ALA A 132 8.65 -4.02 -8.47
C ALA A 132 8.94 -5.02 -9.60
N SER A 133 8.19 -6.12 -9.61
CA SER A 133 8.37 -7.25 -10.56
C SER A 133 9.74 -7.92 -10.46
N GLY A 134 10.28 -7.92 -9.24
CA GLY A 134 11.56 -8.52 -8.87
C GLY A 134 12.69 -7.50 -8.68
N GLY A 135 12.65 -6.37 -9.40
CA GLY A 135 13.62 -5.28 -9.29
C GLY A 135 13.39 -4.34 -8.12
#